data_AF-A0A8J6Z5I5-F1
#
_entry.id   AF-A0A8J6Z5I5-F1
#
_cell.length_a   1.000
_cell.length_b   1.000
_cell.length_c   1.000
_cell.angle_alpha   90.00
_cell.angle_beta   90.00
_cell.angle_gamma   90.00
#
_symmetry.space_group_name_H-M   'P 1'
#
loop_
_entity.id
_entity.type
_entity.pdbx_description
1 polymer ?
#
loop_
_entity_poly.entity_id
_entity_poly.type
_entity_poly.pdbx_seq_one_letter_code
_entity_poly.pdbx_strand_id
1 'polypeptide(L)'
;MVKKFLVALIFFVTTSHAQAAVDLDAAELRLTCAICSMGAYSDDESYLMRSMLVERGWTIEKISRKNNRADAKAYLVSRGDVKILAVAGTENIKDVEVDFRVGRVPLNDKTAEPLAPYDEKKSGNKFFVHRGFRDYADVVLSDGLAERLTTSLAQNPNETLYLTGHSLGGAVAIVAGIRLTDSGVPKSRLKVITFGSPAVASRALAKNYEDTLDLTRVVMRGDVLKKSLRVLGYVQFGETINCRQSVTSNHLAHKMSVYLDCALRDYFEAGGTLRHDAQKKIDTPIFAAPIFLLKDSFRDSDEDFILNALDDTLTNNFGNVTFADKQSVEFREKNFLDEDFDEFVTAARANGCRYVLIRILRAKKIRDAQSGDRHVTLEEIILDTNGLPLNMQTSGASTEELTLLEAALSAQENLIDNLKNFFAS
;
A
#
# COMPACT_ATOMS: atom_id res chain seq x y z
N MET A 1 26.13 37.08 20.87
CA MET A 1 24.94 36.21 21.00
C MET A 1 24.31 35.84 19.65
N VAL A 2 24.14 36.79 18.72
CA VAL A 2 23.45 36.58 17.43
C VAL A 2 24.11 35.53 16.50
N LYS A 3 25.45 35.46 16.43
CA LYS A 3 26.15 34.42 15.63
C LYS A 3 26.02 32.98 16.16
N LYS A 4 25.77 32.77 17.46
CA LYS A 4 25.54 31.41 18.01
C LYS A 4 24.10 30.93 17.76
N PHE A 5 23.15 31.86 17.65
CA PHE A 5 21.75 31.57 17.31
C PHE A 5 21.56 31.21 15.84
N LEU A 6 22.27 31.87 14.92
CA LEU A 6 22.19 31.57 13.48
C LEU A 6 22.77 30.20 13.13
N VAL A 7 23.88 29.80 13.79
CA VAL A 7 24.48 28.47 13.61
C VAL A 7 23.56 27.39 14.18
N ALA A 8 22.98 27.59 15.36
CA ALA A 8 21.98 26.66 15.90
C ALA A 8 20.76 26.53 14.97
N LEU A 9 20.22 27.64 14.46
CA LEU A 9 19.08 27.62 13.53
C LEU A 9 19.41 26.89 12.22
N ILE A 10 20.60 27.10 11.64
CA ILE A 10 21.05 26.39 10.44
C ILE A 10 21.22 24.88 10.72
N PHE A 11 21.79 24.49 11.87
CA PHE A 11 21.88 23.09 12.26
C PHE A 11 20.51 22.45 12.52
N PHE A 12 19.59 23.15 13.20
CA PHE A 12 18.23 22.65 13.42
C PHE A 12 17.45 22.51 12.11
N VAL A 13 17.56 23.49 11.22
CA VAL A 13 16.90 23.49 9.90
C VAL A 13 17.49 22.41 9.00
N THR A 14 18.81 22.21 8.95
CA THR A 14 19.39 21.12 8.14
C THR A 14 19.08 19.74 8.72
N THR A 15 19.07 19.58 10.04
CA THR A 15 18.65 18.31 10.67
C THR A 15 17.16 18.03 10.48
N SER A 16 16.30 19.05 10.49
CA SER A 16 14.86 18.87 10.30
C SER A 16 14.51 18.51 8.85
N HIS A 17 15.20 19.11 7.87
CA HIS A 17 15.02 18.76 6.46
C HIS A 17 15.58 17.37 6.15
N ALA A 18 16.73 17.01 6.74
CA ALA A 18 17.29 15.66 6.59
C ALA A 18 16.38 14.59 7.23
N GLN A 19 15.82 14.86 8.42
CA GLN A 19 14.87 13.97 9.06
C GLN A 19 13.58 13.83 8.25
N ALA A 20 13.02 14.94 7.74
CA ALA A 20 11.83 14.90 6.89
C ALA A 20 12.04 14.10 5.60
N ALA A 21 13.22 14.22 4.96
CA ALA A 21 13.56 13.41 3.79
C ALA A 21 13.66 11.91 4.13
N VAL A 22 14.29 11.57 5.27
CA VAL A 22 14.38 10.18 5.75
C VAL A 22 12.99 9.61 6.07
N ASP A 23 12.12 10.39 6.70
CA ASP A 23 10.77 9.98 7.04
C ASP A 23 9.92 9.76 5.78
N LEU A 24 10.11 10.62 4.76
CA LEU A 24 9.46 10.48 3.45
C LEU A 24 9.92 9.22 2.72
N ASP A 25 11.23 8.97 2.63
CA ASP A 25 11.78 7.76 1.99
C ASP A 25 11.28 6.48 2.68
N ALA A 26 11.24 6.50 4.02
CA ALA A 26 10.72 5.38 4.81
C ALA A 26 9.21 5.19 4.61
N ALA A 27 8.44 6.26 4.44
CA ALA A 27 7.02 6.20 4.15
C ALA A 27 6.76 5.72 2.70
N GLU A 28 7.53 6.18 1.71
CA GLU A 28 7.45 5.73 0.31
C GLU A 28 7.77 4.23 0.21
N LEU A 29 8.82 3.76 0.89
CA LEU A 29 9.17 2.35 0.92
C LEU A 29 8.04 1.51 1.53
N ARG A 30 7.45 1.95 2.65
CA ARG A 30 6.32 1.27 3.28
C ARG A 30 5.10 1.24 2.37
N LEU A 31 4.77 2.34 1.71
CA LEU A 31 3.70 2.40 0.72
C LEU A 31 3.96 1.43 -0.43
N THR A 32 5.17 1.43 -0.99
CA THR A 32 5.56 0.51 -2.07
C THR A 32 5.42 -0.95 -1.62
N CYS A 33 5.90 -1.29 -0.41
CA CYS A 33 5.72 -2.63 0.15
C CYS A 33 4.25 -3.00 0.40
N ALA A 34 3.39 -2.03 0.75
CA ALA A 34 1.95 -2.24 0.89
C ALA A 34 1.30 -2.52 -0.48
N ILE A 35 1.60 -1.72 -1.50
CA ILE A 35 1.14 -1.92 -2.89
C ILE A 35 1.59 -3.28 -3.40
N CYS A 36 2.86 -3.66 -3.19
CA CYS A 36 3.34 -4.99 -3.60
C CYS A 36 2.67 -6.13 -2.82
N SER A 37 2.34 -5.95 -1.54
CA SER A 37 1.63 -6.96 -0.73
C SER A 37 0.20 -7.13 -1.19
N MET A 38 -0.49 -6.04 -1.50
CA MET A 38 -1.82 -6.06 -2.11
C MET A 38 -1.77 -6.72 -3.50
N GLY A 39 -0.84 -6.29 -4.35
CA GLY A 39 -0.62 -6.84 -5.69
C GLY A 39 -0.16 -8.30 -5.75
N ALA A 40 0.17 -8.92 -4.61
CA ALA A 40 0.51 -10.33 -4.53
C ALA A 40 -0.72 -11.25 -4.45
N TYR A 41 -1.90 -10.72 -4.15
CA TYR A 41 -3.16 -11.47 -4.17
C TYR A 41 -3.65 -11.74 -5.60
N SER A 42 -4.74 -12.51 -5.70
CA SER A 42 -5.26 -13.01 -6.99
C SER A 42 -6.58 -12.35 -7.41
N ASP A 43 -7.04 -11.32 -6.69
CA ASP A 43 -8.25 -10.55 -7.00
C ASP A 43 -8.01 -9.42 -8.02
N ASP A 44 -9.09 -8.76 -8.43
CA ASP A 44 -9.07 -7.67 -9.41
C ASP A 44 -8.30 -6.44 -8.89
N GLU A 45 -8.42 -6.12 -7.59
CA GLU A 45 -7.68 -5.03 -6.94
C GLU A 45 -6.17 -5.24 -7.06
N SER A 46 -5.73 -6.49 -6.94
CA SER A 46 -4.33 -6.87 -7.13
C SER A 46 -3.83 -6.58 -8.55
N TYR A 47 -4.68 -6.65 -9.57
CA TYR A 47 -4.31 -6.30 -10.95
C TYR A 47 -4.05 -4.79 -11.07
N LEU A 48 -4.92 -3.95 -10.50
CA LEU A 48 -4.73 -2.51 -10.48
C LEU A 48 -3.40 -2.13 -9.82
N MET A 49 -3.09 -2.71 -8.66
CA MET A 49 -1.83 -2.45 -7.95
C MET A 49 -0.59 -2.83 -8.79
N ARG A 50 -0.66 -3.92 -9.56
CA ARG A 50 0.42 -4.29 -10.48
C ARG A 50 0.53 -3.32 -11.67
N SER A 51 -0.59 -2.82 -12.20
CA SER A 51 -0.57 -1.78 -13.25
C SER A 51 0.13 -0.51 -12.77
N MET A 52 -0.26 -0.03 -11.58
CA MET A 52 0.33 1.16 -10.96
C MET A 52 1.85 1.03 -10.77
N LEU A 53 2.33 -0.15 -10.37
CA LEU A 53 3.77 -0.42 -10.26
C LEU A 53 4.46 -0.33 -11.62
N VAL A 54 3.90 -0.94 -12.66
CA VAL A 54 4.47 -0.91 -14.02
C VAL A 54 4.52 0.52 -14.58
N GLU A 55 3.45 1.30 -14.40
CA GLU A 55 3.38 2.71 -14.80
C GLU A 55 4.43 3.58 -14.11
N ARG A 56 4.80 3.22 -12.86
CA ARG A 56 5.87 3.86 -12.08
C ARG A 56 7.27 3.29 -12.38
N GLY A 57 7.41 2.53 -13.46
CA GLY A 57 8.67 2.02 -13.99
C GLY A 57 9.20 0.77 -13.27
N TRP A 58 8.37 0.08 -12.48
CA TRP A 58 8.75 -1.19 -11.88
C TRP A 58 8.57 -2.34 -12.85
N THR A 59 9.48 -3.30 -12.81
CA THR A 59 9.33 -4.60 -13.49
C THR A 59 8.79 -5.63 -12.50
N ILE A 60 7.95 -6.55 -12.97
CA ILE A 60 7.29 -7.56 -12.12
C ILE A 60 7.55 -8.95 -12.69
N GLU A 61 8.22 -9.80 -11.93
CA GLU A 61 8.37 -11.23 -12.20
C GLU A 61 7.43 -12.02 -11.28
N LYS A 62 6.50 -12.79 -11.86
CA LYS A 62 5.64 -13.69 -11.10
C LYS A 62 6.40 -14.96 -10.71
N ILE A 63 6.35 -15.32 -9.43
CA ILE A 63 6.93 -16.53 -8.87
C ILE A 63 5.78 -17.39 -8.36
N SER A 64 5.40 -18.42 -9.13
CA SER A 64 4.33 -19.36 -8.76
C SER A 64 4.87 -20.77 -8.74
N ARG A 65 4.83 -21.43 -7.58
CA ARG A 65 5.46 -22.73 -7.38
C ARG A 65 4.60 -23.61 -6.50
N LYS A 66 4.41 -24.85 -6.92
CA LYS A 66 3.60 -25.82 -6.19
C LYS A 66 4.38 -27.10 -6.00
N ASN A 67 4.37 -27.61 -4.77
CA ASN A 67 4.79 -28.97 -4.48
C ASN A 67 3.85 -29.60 -3.45
N ASN A 68 4.17 -30.81 -3.00
CA ASN A 68 3.35 -31.56 -2.04
C ASN A 68 3.23 -30.90 -0.65
N ARG A 69 3.98 -29.81 -0.39
CA ARG A 69 4.03 -29.11 0.91
C ARG A 69 3.36 -27.74 0.89
N ALA A 70 3.44 -27.01 -0.23
CA ALA A 70 2.85 -25.68 -0.36
C ALA A 70 2.54 -25.31 -1.82
N ASP A 71 1.55 -24.44 -1.99
CA ASP A 71 1.23 -23.72 -3.23
C ASP A 71 1.61 -22.26 -3.03
N ALA A 72 2.85 -21.94 -3.39
CA ALA A 72 3.48 -20.67 -3.12
C ALA A 72 3.28 -19.68 -4.27
N LYS A 73 2.82 -18.49 -3.92
CA LYS A 73 2.70 -17.35 -4.84
C LYS A 73 3.48 -16.16 -4.27
N ALA A 74 4.37 -15.61 -5.10
CA ALA A 74 5.13 -14.42 -4.80
C ALA A 74 5.40 -13.62 -6.08
N TYR A 75 5.83 -12.38 -5.93
CA TYR A 75 6.22 -11.50 -7.01
C TYR A 75 7.54 -10.83 -6.67
N LEU A 76 8.49 -10.86 -7.60
CA LEU A 76 9.73 -10.10 -7.50
C LEU A 76 9.57 -8.81 -8.32
N VAL A 77 9.50 -7.69 -7.62
CA VAL A 77 9.28 -6.36 -8.17
C VAL A 77 10.61 -5.60 -8.14
N SER A 78 11.06 -5.03 -9.27
CA SER A 78 12.40 -4.42 -9.37
C SER A 78 12.40 -3.07 -10.07
N ARG A 79 13.16 -2.10 -9.54
CA ARG A 79 13.41 -0.79 -10.15
C ARG A 79 14.81 -0.30 -9.78
N GLY A 80 15.69 -0.17 -10.77
CA GLY A 80 17.10 0.13 -10.54
C GLY A 80 17.74 -0.89 -9.61
N ASP A 81 18.40 -0.40 -8.56
CA ASP A 81 19.08 -1.21 -7.53
C ASP A 81 18.12 -1.70 -6.41
N VAL A 82 16.81 -1.47 -6.52
CA VAL A 82 15.82 -1.90 -5.53
C VAL A 82 15.04 -3.12 -6.01
N LYS A 83 14.99 -4.16 -5.17
CA LYS A 83 14.16 -5.35 -5.39
C LYS A 83 13.23 -5.59 -4.21
N ILE A 84 11.99 -5.99 -4.48
CA ILE A 84 10.98 -6.30 -3.47
C ILE A 84 10.40 -7.68 -3.79
N LEU A 85 10.61 -8.66 -2.92
CA LEU A 85 9.94 -9.96 -2.98
C LEU A 85 8.67 -9.91 -2.13
N ALA A 86 7.53 -9.79 -2.79
CA ALA A 86 6.21 -9.77 -2.16
C ALA A 86 5.59 -11.15 -2.15
N VAL A 87 5.30 -11.68 -0.96
CA VAL A 87 4.71 -13.01 -0.78
C VAL A 87 3.22 -12.88 -0.54
N ALA A 88 2.43 -13.63 -1.31
CA ALA A 88 0.98 -13.64 -1.19
C ALA A 88 0.55 -14.22 0.16
N GLY A 89 -0.46 -13.60 0.78
CA GLY A 89 -1.16 -14.20 1.90
C GLY A 89 -2.18 -15.25 1.47
N THR A 90 -2.97 -15.72 2.42
CA THR A 90 -4.15 -16.56 2.16
C THR A 90 -5.40 -15.75 2.53
N GLU A 91 -6.41 -15.78 1.67
CA GLU A 91 -7.67 -15.04 1.85
C GLU A 91 -8.57 -15.67 2.93
N ASN A 92 -8.41 -16.97 3.20
CA ASN A 92 -9.18 -17.70 4.23
C ASN A 92 -8.47 -17.74 5.58
N ILE A 93 -8.62 -16.68 6.37
CA ILE A 93 -8.03 -16.56 7.71
C ILE A 93 -8.41 -17.70 8.67
N LYS A 94 -9.60 -18.29 8.50
CA LYS A 94 -10.11 -19.41 9.30
C LYS A 94 -9.38 -20.71 8.98
N ASP A 95 -9.05 -20.93 7.71
CA ASP A 95 -8.26 -22.10 7.28
C ASP A 95 -6.84 -21.97 7.81
N VAL A 96 -6.27 -20.75 7.81
CA VAL A 96 -4.97 -20.48 8.41
C VAL A 96 -4.95 -20.76 9.92
N GLU A 97 -5.99 -20.37 10.68
CA GLU A 97 -6.06 -20.64 12.12
C GLU A 97 -6.26 -22.13 12.47
N VAL A 98 -6.96 -22.88 11.61
CA VAL A 98 -7.10 -24.33 11.72
C VAL A 98 -5.78 -25.03 11.33
N ASP A 99 -5.11 -24.56 10.26
CA ASP A 99 -3.79 -25.03 9.82
C ASP A 99 -2.66 -24.66 10.78
N PHE A 100 -2.83 -23.61 11.60
CA PHE A 100 -1.90 -23.28 12.69
C PHE A 100 -1.81 -24.35 13.78
N ARG A 101 -2.67 -25.36 13.74
CA ARG A 101 -2.56 -26.57 14.57
C ARG A 101 -1.47 -27.54 14.07
N VAL A 102 -0.84 -27.25 12.93
CA VAL A 102 0.31 -28.00 12.43
C VAL A 102 1.57 -27.68 13.27
N GLY A 103 2.35 -28.71 13.57
CA GLY A 103 3.36 -28.71 14.64
C GLY A 103 4.49 -27.70 14.47
N ARG A 104 5.02 -27.26 15.61
CA ARG A 104 6.29 -26.53 15.71
C ARG A 104 7.41 -27.39 15.16
N VAL A 105 8.26 -26.83 14.30
CA VAL A 105 9.38 -27.56 13.70
C VAL A 105 10.68 -26.77 13.86
N PRO A 106 11.83 -27.43 13.96
CA PRO A 106 13.11 -26.75 13.84
C PRO A 106 13.22 -25.99 12.51
N LEU A 107 13.82 -24.81 12.57
CA LEU A 107 14.01 -23.97 11.38
C LEU A 107 14.98 -24.63 10.37
N ASN A 108 16.11 -25.14 10.84
CA ASN A 108 17.22 -25.59 10.00
C ASN A 108 17.26 -27.09 9.73
N ASP A 109 16.46 -27.88 10.45
CA ASP A 109 16.33 -29.31 10.19
C ASP A 109 15.02 -29.60 9.45
N LYS A 110 15.13 -29.86 8.15
CA LYS A 110 13.99 -30.18 7.27
C LYS A 110 13.45 -31.59 7.48
N THR A 111 14.24 -32.46 8.11
CA THR A 111 13.91 -33.87 8.40
C THR A 111 13.41 -34.08 9.82
N ALA A 112 13.55 -33.08 10.70
CA ALA A 112 13.09 -33.17 12.07
C ALA A 112 11.58 -33.36 12.17
N GLU A 113 11.20 -34.32 13.01
CA GLU A 113 9.83 -34.52 13.46
C GLU A 113 9.30 -33.28 14.21
N PRO A 114 7.96 -33.06 14.20
CA PRO A 114 7.35 -31.98 14.97
C PRO A 114 7.73 -32.02 16.45
N LEU A 115 7.99 -30.84 17.03
CA LEU A 115 8.31 -30.69 18.43
C LEU A 115 7.06 -30.96 19.30
N ALA A 116 7.23 -31.79 20.33
CA ALA A 116 6.23 -32.08 21.36
C ALA A 116 5.66 -30.79 21.97
N PRO A 117 4.32 -30.69 22.27
CA PRO A 117 3.55 -29.48 22.61
C PRO A 117 4.23 -28.43 23.48
N TYR A 118 3.84 -27.16 23.33
CA TYR A 118 4.54 -26.07 24.00
C TYR A 118 4.41 -26.19 25.52
N ASP A 119 5.56 -26.31 26.16
CA ASP A 119 5.74 -26.29 27.61
C ASP A 119 6.78 -25.21 27.90
N GLU A 120 6.36 -24.12 28.53
CA GLU A 120 7.20 -22.96 28.82
C GLU A 120 8.44 -23.35 29.64
N LYS A 121 8.32 -24.34 30.55
CA LYS A 121 9.42 -24.78 31.42
C LYS A 121 10.47 -25.61 30.67
N LYS A 122 10.12 -26.22 29.53
CA LYS A 122 10.98 -27.13 28.76
C LYS A 122 11.44 -26.58 27.41
N SER A 123 10.90 -25.45 26.97
CA SER A 123 11.12 -24.91 25.62
C SER A 123 12.28 -23.91 25.51
N GLY A 124 12.97 -23.62 26.62
CA GLY A 124 13.79 -22.43 26.85
C GLY A 124 14.89 -22.06 25.84
N ASN A 125 15.33 -22.97 24.96
CA ASN A 125 16.38 -22.69 23.97
C ASN A 125 16.10 -23.26 22.57
N LYS A 126 14.89 -23.75 22.29
CA LYS A 126 14.61 -24.39 20.98
C LYS A 126 14.34 -23.34 19.90
N PHE A 127 15.02 -23.45 18.77
CA PHE A 127 14.82 -22.60 17.60
C PHE A 127 13.75 -23.24 16.72
N PHE A 128 12.53 -22.70 16.76
CA PHE A 128 11.42 -23.26 16.00
C PHE A 128 10.53 -22.18 15.39
N VAL A 129 9.86 -22.58 14.32
CA VAL A 129 8.84 -21.81 13.60
C VAL A 129 7.64 -22.72 13.33
N HIS A 130 6.54 -22.13 12.86
CA HIS A 130 5.41 -22.92 12.35
C HIS A 130 5.80 -23.64 11.05
N ARG A 131 5.46 -24.92 10.93
CA ARG A 131 5.81 -25.74 9.75
C ARG A 131 5.29 -25.14 8.46
N GLY A 132 4.06 -24.65 8.44
CA GLY A 132 3.47 -24.01 7.25
C GLY A 132 4.27 -22.79 6.79
N PHE A 133 4.75 -21.94 7.71
CA PHE A 133 5.57 -20.78 7.35
C PHE A 133 6.91 -21.21 6.73
N ARG A 134 7.56 -22.20 7.35
CA ARG A 134 8.84 -22.75 6.87
C ARG A 134 8.68 -23.39 5.50
N ASP A 135 7.71 -24.28 5.35
CA ASP A 135 7.51 -25.05 4.13
C ASP A 135 7.13 -24.11 2.97
N TYR A 136 6.30 -23.08 3.22
CA TYR A 136 6.00 -22.05 2.22
C TYR A 136 7.25 -21.25 1.85
N ALA A 137 8.00 -20.72 2.84
CA ALA A 137 9.22 -19.94 2.58
C ALA A 137 10.26 -20.73 1.77
N ASP A 138 10.43 -22.01 2.11
CA ASP A 138 11.32 -22.92 1.40
C ASP A 138 10.89 -23.13 -0.07
N VAL A 139 9.59 -23.14 -0.37
CA VAL A 139 9.08 -23.25 -1.75
C VAL A 139 9.23 -21.94 -2.52
N VAL A 140 8.98 -20.80 -1.89
CA VAL A 140 9.24 -19.49 -2.51
C VAL A 140 10.71 -19.38 -2.90
N LEU A 141 11.62 -19.76 -2.00
CA LEU A 141 13.06 -19.63 -2.18
C LEU A 141 13.72 -20.78 -2.99
N SER A 142 12.96 -21.79 -3.44
CA SER A 142 13.48 -22.96 -4.17
C SER A 142 14.02 -22.61 -5.58
N ASP A 143 14.28 -23.62 -6.41
CA ASP A 143 14.57 -23.52 -7.85
C ASP A 143 15.59 -22.40 -8.18
N GLY A 144 16.64 -22.30 -7.36
CA GLY A 144 17.70 -21.31 -7.51
C GLY A 144 17.34 -19.86 -7.16
N LEU A 145 16.12 -19.54 -6.69
CA LEU A 145 15.75 -18.15 -6.37
C LEU A 145 16.62 -17.58 -5.25
N ALA A 146 16.80 -18.31 -4.16
CA ALA A 146 17.67 -17.86 -3.07
C ALA A 146 19.09 -17.55 -3.57
N GLU A 147 19.69 -18.47 -4.32
CA GLU A 147 21.02 -18.32 -4.90
C GLU A 147 21.09 -17.13 -5.87
N ARG A 148 20.05 -16.94 -6.71
CA ARG A 148 19.95 -15.82 -7.65
C ARG A 148 19.90 -14.49 -6.90
N LEU A 149 19.12 -14.39 -5.83
CA LEU A 149 19.03 -13.18 -5.00
C LEU A 149 20.35 -12.89 -4.29
N THR A 150 20.95 -13.89 -3.63
CA THR A 150 22.23 -13.71 -2.92
C THR A 150 23.38 -13.37 -3.86
N THR A 151 23.42 -14.00 -5.04
CA THR A 151 24.44 -13.73 -6.07
C THR A 151 24.30 -12.33 -6.63
N SER A 152 23.06 -11.90 -6.93
CA SER A 152 22.81 -10.55 -7.43
C SER A 152 23.22 -9.49 -6.41
N LEU A 153 22.88 -9.69 -5.13
CA LEU A 153 23.33 -8.81 -4.06
C LEU A 153 24.86 -8.79 -3.98
N ALA A 154 25.53 -9.94 -4.02
CA ALA A 154 26.99 -10.01 -3.98
C ALA A 154 27.66 -9.26 -5.16
N GLN A 155 27.07 -9.32 -6.35
CA GLN A 155 27.62 -8.70 -7.57
C GLN A 155 27.35 -7.20 -7.68
N ASN A 156 26.25 -6.71 -7.10
CA ASN A 156 25.81 -5.32 -7.20
C ASN A 156 25.83 -4.67 -5.82
N PRO A 157 26.89 -3.95 -5.40
CA PRO A 157 27.01 -3.43 -4.02
C PRO A 157 25.90 -2.47 -3.58
N ASN A 158 25.28 -1.76 -4.53
CA ASN A 158 24.19 -0.81 -4.27
C ASN A 158 22.81 -1.49 -4.19
N GLU A 159 22.71 -2.76 -4.61
CA GLU A 159 21.43 -3.45 -4.67
C GLU A 159 20.88 -3.69 -3.26
N THR A 160 19.60 -3.41 -3.06
CA THR A 160 18.87 -3.67 -1.81
C THR A 160 17.71 -4.60 -2.08
N LEU A 161 17.50 -5.56 -1.17
CA LEU A 161 16.39 -6.50 -1.22
C LEU A 161 15.44 -6.24 -0.05
N TYR A 162 14.18 -6.01 -0.39
CA TYR A 162 13.08 -5.94 0.56
C TYR A 162 12.24 -7.19 0.45
N LEU A 163 11.82 -7.73 1.60
CA LEU A 163 10.81 -8.78 1.65
C LEU A 163 9.54 -8.21 2.25
N THR A 164 8.41 -8.50 1.63
CA THR A 164 7.12 -8.01 2.11
C THR A 164 6.02 -9.06 1.98
N GLY A 165 4.96 -8.85 2.75
CA GLY A 165 3.78 -9.68 2.69
C GLY A 165 2.78 -9.34 3.79
N HIS A 166 1.55 -9.72 3.54
CA HIS A 166 0.42 -9.54 4.44
C HIS A 166 -0.01 -10.86 5.08
N SER A 167 -0.47 -10.83 6.34
CA SER A 167 -1.00 -12.01 7.03
C SER A 167 -0.01 -13.20 7.01
N LEU A 168 -0.41 -14.35 6.47
CA LEU A 168 0.47 -15.50 6.19
C LEU A 168 1.71 -15.10 5.38
N GLY A 169 1.55 -14.31 4.32
CA GLY A 169 2.65 -13.87 3.46
C GLY A 169 3.70 -13.07 4.23
N GLY A 170 3.27 -12.27 5.21
CA GLY A 170 4.19 -11.57 6.12
C GLY A 170 4.99 -12.53 7.00
N ALA A 171 4.35 -13.58 7.52
CA ALA A 171 5.07 -14.61 8.30
C ALA A 171 6.10 -15.36 7.44
N VAL A 172 5.74 -15.67 6.19
CA VAL A 172 6.63 -16.30 5.22
C VAL A 172 7.80 -15.39 4.86
N ALA A 173 7.55 -14.09 4.65
CA ALA A 173 8.59 -13.08 4.39
C ALA A 173 9.60 -12.99 5.54
N ILE A 174 9.17 -13.08 6.80
CA ILE A 174 10.08 -13.14 7.97
C ILE A 174 10.96 -14.39 7.92
N VAL A 175 10.38 -15.57 7.67
CA VAL A 175 11.17 -16.81 7.58
C VAL A 175 12.15 -16.77 6.40
N ALA A 176 11.73 -16.23 5.26
CA ALA A 176 12.59 -16.03 4.10
C ALA A 176 13.75 -15.05 4.42
N GLY A 177 13.48 -13.97 5.16
CA GLY A 177 14.50 -13.02 5.61
C GLY A 177 15.54 -13.67 6.51
N ILE A 178 15.11 -14.55 7.43
CA ILE A 178 16.02 -15.35 8.24
C ILE A 178 16.90 -16.25 7.35
N ARG A 179 16.32 -16.96 6.37
CA ARG A 179 17.08 -17.84 5.44
C ARG A 179 18.15 -17.08 4.66
N LEU A 180 17.83 -15.88 4.17
CA LEU A 180 18.77 -15.05 3.42
C LEU A 180 19.85 -14.46 4.33
N THR A 181 19.50 -14.11 5.57
CA THR A 181 20.47 -13.70 6.60
C THR A 181 21.45 -14.84 6.90
N ASP A 182 20.95 -16.07 7.08
CA ASP A 182 21.78 -17.27 7.28
C ASP A 182 22.68 -17.58 6.07
N SER A 183 22.27 -17.13 4.88
CA SER A 183 23.05 -17.26 3.63
C SER A 183 24.10 -16.15 3.47
N GLY A 184 24.27 -15.29 4.48
CA GLY A 184 25.29 -14.25 4.52
C GLY A 184 24.88 -12.89 3.94
N VAL A 185 23.59 -12.67 3.66
CA VAL A 185 23.12 -11.34 3.22
C VAL A 185 23.21 -10.36 4.40
N PRO A 186 23.90 -9.21 4.26
CA PRO A 186 24.05 -8.27 5.36
C PRO A 186 22.76 -7.51 5.67
N LYS A 187 22.52 -7.22 6.95
CA LYS A 187 21.36 -6.46 7.44
C LYS A 187 21.10 -5.16 6.68
N SER A 188 22.15 -4.42 6.32
CA SER A 188 22.03 -3.15 5.61
C SER A 188 21.48 -3.27 4.19
N ARG A 189 21.36 -4.49 3.65
CA ARG A 189 20.91 -4.77 2.28
C ARG A 189 19.68 -5.67 2.23
N LEU A 190 19.18 -6.10 3.39
CA LEU A 190 18.00 -6.94 3.52
C LEU A 190 17.10 -6.39 4.61
N LYS A 191 15.94 -5.87 4.20
CA LYS A 191 14.90 -5.39 5.11
C LYS A 191 13.59 -6.12 4.88
N VAL A 192 12.91 -6.47 5.97
CA VAL A 192 11.62 -7.14 5.94
C VAL A 192 10.57 -6.18 6.47
N ILE A 193 9.56 -5.86 5.65
CA ILE A 193 8.42 -5.04 6.05
C ILE A 193 7.17 -5.89 5.94
N THR A 194 6.41 -6.05 7.02
CA THR A 194 5.21 -6.92 7.01
C THR A 194 3.97 -6.20 7.48
N PHE A 195 2.82 -6.65 7.00
CA PHE A 195 1.51 -6.09 7.33
C PHE A 195 0.65 -7.16 8.00
N GLY A 196 0.18 -6.90 9.22
CA GLY A 196 -0.69 -7.85 9.93
C GLY A 196 -0.08 -9.23 10.21
N SER A 197 1.25 -9.37 10.15
CA SER A 197 1.90 -10.68 10.32
C SER A 197 1.68 -11.27 11.72
N PRO A 198 1.34 -12.57 11.83
CA PRO A 198 1.22 -13.26 13.12
C PRO A 198 2.61 -13.48 13.76
N ALA A 199 2.64 -14.03 14.98
CA ALA A 199 3.91 -14.38 15.63
C ALA A 199 4.57 -15.59 14.93
N VAL A 200 5.86 -15.47 14.55
CA VAL A 200 6.53 -16.44 13.66
C VAL A 200 7.50 -17.36 14.40
N ALA A 201 8.24 -16.81 15.36
CA ALA A 201 9.47 -17.41 15.88
C ALA A 201 9.33 -17.78 17.37
N SER A 202 10.03 -18.82 17.81
CA SER A 202 10.25 -19.04 19.24
C SER A 202 11.01 -17.87 19.88
N ARG A 203 10.93 -17.71 21.21
CA ARG A 203 11.68 -16.66 21.93
C ARG A 203 13.19 -16.73 21.70
N ALA A 204 13.74 -17.94 21.68
CA ALA A 204 15.18 -18.15 21.45
C ALA A 204 15.59 -17.77 20.02
N LEU A 205 14.77 -18.13 19.03
CA LEU A 205 14.99 -17.75 17.64
C LEU A 205 14.86 -16.24 17.45
N ALA A 206 13.80 -15.62 17.97
CA ALA A 206 13.59 -14.18 17.91
C ALA A 206 14.78 -13.39 18.47
N LYS A 207 15.29 -13.77 19.64
CA LYS A 207 16.48 -13.15 20.25
C LYS A 207 17.74 -13.30 19.38
N ASN A 208 17.88 -14.42 18.67
CA ASN A 208 19.04 -14.68 17.81
C ASN A 208 19.08 -13.75 16.58
N TYR A 209 17.94 -13.28 16.09
CA TYR A 209 17.84 -12.45 14.89
C TYR A 209 17.48 -10.99 15.15
N GLU A 210 17.25 -10.60 16.41
CA GLU A 210 16.85 -9.24 16.79
C GLU A 210 17.84 -8.17 16.29
N ASP A 211 19.15 -8.48 16.36
CA ASP A 211 20.20 -7.55 15.94
C ASP A 211 20.62 -7.72 14.46
N THR A 212 20.35 -8.88 13.85
CA THR A 212 20.87 -9.22 12.51
C THR A 212 19.84 -9.09 11.39
N LEU A 213 18.55 -9.19 11.68
CA LEU A 213 17.47 -9.00 10.71
C LEU A 213 16.84 -7.62 10.88
N ASP A 214 16.86 -6.78 9.83
CA ASP A 214 16.08 -5.54 9.82
C ASP A 214 14.60 -5.89 9.53
N LEU A 215 13.79 -5.91 10.59
CA LEU A 215 12.38 -6.28 10.54
C LEU A 215 11.52 -5.14 11.07
N THR A 216 10.68 -4.59 10.21
CA THR A 216 9.61 -3.64 10.54
C THR A 216 8.25 -4.34 10.40
N ARG A 217 7.43 -4.30 11.45
CA ARG A 217 6.07 -4.85 11.46
C ARG A 217 5.06 -3.72 11.55
N VAL A 218 4.28 -3.54 10.48
CA VAL A 218 3.12 -2.66 10.45
C VAL A 218 1.93 -3.43 11.03
N VAL A 219 1.38 -2.90 12.11
CA VAL A 219 0.36 -3.59 12.89
C VAL A 219 -0.83 -2.69 13.17
N MET A 220 -2.04 -3.23 13.08
CA MET A 220 -3.26 -2.45 13.34
C MET A 220 -3.89 -2.77 14.69
N ARG A 221 -4.42 -1.77 15.39
CA ARG A 221 -5.21 -2.00 16.60
C ARG A 221 -6.52 -2.69 16.21
N GLY A 222 -6.91 -3.74 16.95
CA GLY A 222 -8.12 -4.51 16.64
C GLY A 222 -7.88 -5.74 15.75
N ASP A 223 -6.70 -5.86 15.12
CA ASP A 223 -6.30 -7.06 14.40
C ASP A 223 -6.07 -8.25 15.37
N VAL A 224 -6.98 -9.22 15.33
CA VAL A 224 -7.13 -10.32 16.31
C VAL A 224 -6.13 -11.46 16.10
N LEU A 225 -5.55 -11.61 14.90
CA LEU A 225 -4.60 -12.70 14.61
C LEU A 225 -3.36 -12.73 15.50
N LYS A 226 -3.08 -11.61 16.19
CA LYS A 226 -1.95 -11.48 17.12
C LYS A 226 -2.05 -12.37 18.36
N LYS A 227 -3.23 -12.88 18.73
CA LYS A 227 -3.45 -13.51 20.04
C LYS A 227 -3.29 -15.04 20.03
N SER A 228 -3.60 -15.74 18.94
CA SER A 228 -3.72 -17.21 18.93
C SER A 228 -2.36 -17.94 19.01
N LEU A 229 -1.35 -17.50 18.24
CA LEU A 229 -0.05 -18.17 18.20
C LEU A 229 0.84 -17.94 19.42
N ARG A 230 0.63 -16.85 20.18
CA ARG A 230 1.43 -16.56 21.38
C ARG A 230 1.28 -17.64 22.46
N VAL A 231 0.10 -18.24 22.56
CA VAL A 231 -0.18 -19.35 23.49
C VAL A 231 0.64 -20.60 23.15
N LEU A 232 1.08 -20.74 21.90
CA LEU A 232 1.91 -21.85 21.42
C LEU A 232 3.41 -21.56 21.53
N GLY A 233 3.81 -20.47 22.18
CA GLY A 233 5.21 -20.12 22.44
C GLY A 233 5.89 -19.33 21.33
N TYR A 234 5.14 -18.86 20.34
CA TYR A 234 5.64 -17.93 19.32
C TYR A 234 5.63 -16.49 19.85
N VAL A 235 6.66 -15.72 19.51
CA VAL A 235 6.78 -14.31 19.88
C VAL A 235 6.96 -13.44 18.64
N GLN A 236 6.71 -12.15 18.82
CA GLN A 236 7.02 -11.11 17.84
C GLN A 236 8.35 -10.45 18.22
N PHE A 237 9.12 -9.99 17.24
CA PHE A 237 10.38 -9.25 17.39
C PHE A 237 10.55 -8.24 16.25
N GLY A 238 11.57 -7.39 16.32
CA GLY A 238 11.74 -6.28 15.38
C GLY A 238 10.83 -5.08 15.69
N GLU A 239 11.05 -4.00 14.95
CA GLU A 239 10.37 -2.72 15.09
C GLU A 239 8.87 -2.85 14.84
N THR A 240 8.06 -2.11 15.59
CA THR A 240 6.60 -2.10 15.46
C THR A 240 6.10 -0.72 15.11
N ILE A 241 5.43 -0.60 13.97
CA ILE A 241 4.71 0.60 13.57
C ILE A 241 3.23 0.36 13.81
N ASN A 242 2.64 1.16 14.69
CA ASN A 242 1.22 1.08 15.01
C ASN A 242 0.42 1.92 14.02
N CYS A 243 -0.19 1.24 13.08
CA CYS A 243 -1.12 1.84 12.15
C CYS A 243 -2.45 2.19 12.84
N ARG A 244 -3.01 3.35 12.48
CA ARG A 244 -4.36 3.77 12.88
C ARG A 244 -5.31 3.56 11.71
N GLN A 245 -6.29 2.67 11.89
CA GLN A 245 -7.37 2.51 10.92
C GLN A 245 -8.14 3.84 10.80
N SER A 246 -8.48 4.24 9.58
CA SER A 246 -9.38 5.38 9.38
C SER A 246 -10.71 5.14 10.09
N VAL A 247 -11.22 6.17 10.77
CA VAL A 247 -12.45 6.09 11.58
C VAL A 247 -13.71 5.87 10.72
N THR A 248 -13.57 5.92 9.39
CA THR A 248 -14.63 5.67 8.41
C THR A 248 -14.56 4.29 7.77
N SER A 249 -13.50 3.53 8.03
CA SER A 249 -13.37 2.15 7.59
C SER A 249 -14.14 1.22 8.54
N ASN A 250 -15.16 0.53 8.02
CA ASN A 250 -15.87 -0.53 8.76
C ASN A 250 -15.24 -1.91 8.57
N HIS A 251 -14.14 -1.97 7.82
CA HIS A 251 -13.45 -3.22 7.50
C HIS A 251 -12.91 -3.88 8.75
N LEU A 252 -12.82 -5.21 8.69
CA LEU A 252 -11.95 -5.96 9.59
C LEU A 252 -10.54 -5.36 9.50
N ALA A 253 -9.99 -4.96 10.64
CA ALA A 253 -8.65 -4.38 10.79
C ALA A 253 -7.50 -5.26 10.25
N HIS A 254 -7.81 -6.46 9.75
CA HIS A 254 -6.86 -7.39 9.12
C HIS A 254 -6.96 -7.42 7.59
N LYS A 255 -7.88 -6.70 6.93
CA LYS A 255 -7.86 -6.62 5.45
C LYS A 255 -6.63 -5.82 4.97
N MET A 256 -6.02 -6.25 3.87
CA MET A 256 -4.83 -5.57 3.32
C MET A 256 -5.15 -4.14 2.86
N SER A 257 -6.37 -3.87 2.37
CA SER A 257 -6.86 -2.54 2.03
C SER A 257 -6.72 -1.53 3.17
N VAL A 258 -6.98 -1.96 4.40
CA VAL A 258 -6.82 -1.08 5.58
C VAL A 258 -5.35 -0.77 5.87
N TYR A 259 -4.44 -1.72 5.61
CA TYR A 259 -3.00 -1.49 5.73
C TYR A 259 -2.47 -0.60 4.60
N LEU A 260 -3.03 -0.71 3.39
CA LEU A 260 -2.69 0.14 2.25
C LEU A 260 -3.14 1.59 2.48
N ASP A 261 -4.40 1.82 2.88
CA ASP A 261 -4.93 3.15 3.27
C ASP A 261 -4.04 3.81 4.34
N CYS A 262 -3.57 3.02 5.31
CA CYS A 262 -2.68 3.51 6.34
C CYS A 262 -1.30 3.91 5.80
N ALA A 263 -0.70 3.10 4.94
CA ALA A 263 0.60 3.41 4.33
C ALA A 263 0.49 4.63 3.39
N LEU A 264 -0.64 4.79 2.70
CA LEU A 264 -0.97 5.97 1.93
C LEU A 264 -1.02 7.20 2.84
N ARG A 265 -1.79 7.16 3.94
CA ARG A 265 -1.86 8.25 4.93
C ARG A 265 -0.50 8.66 5.49
N ASP A 266 0.27 7.68 5.97
CA ASP A 266 1.63 7.91 6.48
C ASP A 266 2.52 8.60 5.42
N TYR A 267 2.36 8.25 4.14
CA TYR A 267 3.14 8.84 3.05
C TYR A 267 2.78 10.31 2.79
N PHE A 268 1.50 10.66 2.73
CA PHE A 268 1.12 12.07 2.59
C PHE A 268 1.42 12.89 3.84
N GLU A 269 1.27 12.32 5.05
CA GLU A 269 1.67 12.99 6.30
C GLU A 269 3.18 13.29 6.33
N ALA A 270 4.00 12.44 5.70
CA ALA A 270 5.43 12.69 5.52
C ALA A 270 5.76 13.71 4.40
N GLY A 271 4.74 14.31 3.76
CA GLY A 271 4.88 15.26 2.66
C GLY A 271 4.95 14.64 1.27
N GLY A 272 4.63 13.33 1.16
CA GLY A 272 4.53 12.62 -0.11
C GLY A 272 3.32 13.04 -0.93
N THR A 273 3.38 12.76 -2.23
CA THR A 273 2.28 13.01 -3.18
C THR A 273 2.16 11.82 -4.11
N LEU A 274 0.97 11.52 -4.63
CA LEU A 274 0.84 10.46 -5.63
C LEU A 274 1.37 10.89 -7.00
N ARG A 275 1.83 12.13 -7.15
CA ARG A 275 2.45 12.62 -8.37
C ARG A 275 3.66 11.78 -8.77
N HIS A 276 3.76 11.47 -10.05
CA HIS A 276 4.95 10.87 -10.64
C HIS A 276 5.17 11.42 -12.05
N ASP A 277 6.41 11.31 -12.53
CA ASP A 277 6.75 11.74 -13.88
C ASP A 277 6.29 10.68 -14.89
N ALA A 278 5.02 10.76 -15.28
CA ALA A 278 4.46 9.89 -16.32
C ALA A 278 5.09 10.24 -17.68
N GLN A 279 5.61 9.22 -18.38
CA GLN A 279 6.36 9.40 -19.63
C GLN A 279 5.57 10.03 -20.79
N LYS A 280 4.23 9.99 -20.74
CA LYS A 280 3.35 10.53 -21.78
C LYS A 280 2.14 11.20 -21.15
N LYS A 281 2.22 12.50 -20.93
CA LYS A 281 1.08 13.33 -20.52
C LYS A 281 0.41 13.91 -21.74
N ILE A 282 -0.91 14.05 -21.68
CA ILE A 282 -1.67 14.79 -22.69
C ILE A 282 -1.55 16.28 -22.40
N ASP A 283 -1.09 17.05 -23.37
CA ASP A 283 -0.80 18.48 -23.24
C ASP A 283 -1.96 19.36 -23.72
N THR A 284 -3.18 18.98 -23.32
CA THR A 284 -4.38 19.73 -23.65
C THR A 284 -4.68 20.72 -22.52
N PRO A 285 -4.85 22.03 -22.79
CA PRO A 285 -5.17 23.02 -21.76
C PRO A 285 -6.56 22.77 -21.15
N ILE A 286 -6.58 22.28 -19.91
CA ILE A 286 -7.79 21.91 -19.17
C ILE A 286 -7.90 22.79 -17.92
N PHE A 287 -9.07 23.39 -17.72
CA PHE A 287 -9.41 24.01 -16.44
C PHE A 287 -10.15 22.99 -15.58
N ALA A 288 -9.52 22.53 -14.49
CA ALA A 288 -10.17 21.65 -13.51
C ALA A 288 -10.93 22.51 -12.49
N ALA A 289 -12.26 22.45 -12.56
CA ALA A 289 -13.12 23.09 -11.58
C ALA A 289 -12.94 22.44 -10.18
N PRO A 290 -13.40 23.11 -9.10
CA PRO A 290 -13.44 22.49 -7.78
C PRO A 290 -14.20 21.16 -7.85
N ILE A 291 -13.75 20.17 -7.08
CA ILE A 291 -14.47 18.91 -6.96
C ILE A 291 -15.76 19.19 -6.19
N PHE A 292 -16.90 18.97 -6.84
CA PHE A 292 -18.20 19.11 -6.20
C PHE A 292 -18.46 17.92 -5.30
N LEU A 293 -18.50 18.17 -4.00
CA LEU A 293 -18.62 17.15 -2.98
C LEU A 293 -20.06 17.09 -2.47
N LEU A 294 -20.70 15.93 -2.58
CA LEU A 294 -22.01 15.78 -1.94
C LEU A 294 -21.84 15.88 -0.42
N LYS A 295 -22.61 16.76 0.22
CA LYS A 295 -22.62 16.96 1.68
C LYS A 295 -22.71 15.62 2.42
N ASP A 296 -21.93 15.50 3.50
CA ASP A 296 -21.83 14.31 4.37
C ASP A 296 -21.21 13.06 3.70
N SER A 297 -20.64 13.19 2.49
CA SER A 297 -19.94 12.10 1.79
C SER A 297 -18.67 11.67 2.50
N PHE A 298 -17.93 12.61 3.10
CA PHE A 298 -16.66 12.34 3.77
C PHE A 298 -16.61 13.09 5.10
N ARG A 299 -15.72 12.68 6.00
CA ARG A 299 -15.35 13.47 7.18
C ARG A 299 -14.17 14.36 6.81
N ASP A 300 -14.01 15.50 7.48
CA ASP A 300 -12.92 16.46 7.23
C ASP A 300 -11.53 15.79 7.13
N SER A 301 -11.26 14.80 7.98
CA SER A 301 -9.96 14.09 7.99
C SER A 301 -9.70 13.18 6.79
N ASP A 302 -10.73 12.81 6.03
CA ASP A 302 -10.62 11.99 4.82
C ASP A 302 -10.73 12.84 3.54
N GLU A 303 -11.41 13.99 3.62
CA GLU A 303 -11.68 14.84 2.46
C GLU A 303 -10.40 15.33 1.80
N ASP A 304 -9.57 16.09 2.51
CA ASP A 304 -8.32 16.66 1.97
C ASP A 304 -7.44 15.59 1.33
N PHE A 305 -7.37 14.43 1.98
CA PHE A 305 -6.57 13.31 1.52
C PHE A 305 -7.08 12.78 0.17
N ILE A 306 -8.39 12.54 0.05
CA ILE A 306 -9.01 12.01 -1.16
C ILE A 306 -8.91 13.05 -2.28
N LEU A 307 -9.20 14.31 -2.01
CA LEU A 307 -9.13 15.38 -3.03
C LEU A 307 -7.72 15.53 -3.60
N ASN A 308 -6.70 15.55 -2.74
CA ASN A 308 -5.30 15.60 -3.17
C ASN A 308 -4.90 14.38 -4.00
N ALA A 309 -5.32 13.18 -3.59
CA ALA A 309 -5.07 11.96 -4.34
C ALA A 309 -5.70 12.01 -5.74
N LEU A 310 -6.93 12.53 -5.86
CA LEU A 310 -7.62 12.67 -7.15
C LEU A 310 -6.96 13.71 -8.07
N ASP A 311 -6.52 14.84 -7.53
CA ASP A 311 -5.82 15.89 -8.28
C ASP A 311 -4.43 15.44 -8.75
N ASP A 312 -3.73 14.65 -7.93
CA ASP A 312 -2.45 14.05 -8.29
C ASP A 312 -2.59 13.07 -9.45
N THR A 313 -3.60 12.19 -9.41
CA THR A 313 -3.90 11.27 -10.52
C THR A 313 -4.23 12.02 -11.80
N LEU A 314 -4.97 13.13 -11.74
CA LEU A 314 -5.21 13.97 -12.92
C LEU A 314 -3.89 14.58 -13.45
N THR A 315 -3.08 15.14 -12.56
CA THR A 315 -1.78 15.76 -12.90
C THR A 315 -0.76 14.76 -13.46
N ASN A 316 -0.88 13.48 -13.09
CA ASN A 316 -0.06 12.41 -13.63
C ASN A 316 -0.35 12.15 -15.11
N ASN A 317 -1.60 12.33 -15.53
CA ASN A 317 -2.04 11.98 -16.88
C ASN A 317 -2.10 13.19 -17.84
N PHE A 318 -2.24 14.41 -17.31
CA PHE A 318 -2.42 15.63 -18.09
C PHE A 318 -1.36 16.69 -17.71
N GLY A 319 -0.71 17.27 -18.72
CA GLY A 319 0.44 18.18 -18.56
C GLY A 319 0.07 19.64 -18.35
N ASN A 320 -1.12 20.05 -18.80
CA ASN A 320 -1.57 21.44 -18.82
C ASN A 320 -2.92 21.59 -18.11
N VAL A 321 -2.95 21.27 -16.82
CA VAL A 321 -4.12 21.41 -15.96
C VAL A 321 -4.00 22.67 -15.12
N THR A 322 -4.95 23.58 -15.26
CA THR A 322 -5.13 24.72 -14.36
C THR A 322 -6.24 24.40 -13.38
N PHE A 323 -5.93 24.32 -12.09
CA PHE A 323 -6.92 24.07 -11.04
C PHE A 323 -7.57 25.38 -10.58
N ALA A 324 -8.85 25.31 -10.21
CA ALA A 324 -9.54 26.42 -9.55
C ALA A 324 -8.93 26.74 -8.17
N ASP A 325 -9.12 27.98 -7.70
CA ASP A 325 -8.57 28.45 -6.42
C ASP A 325 -9.07 27.64 -5.20
N LYS A 326 -10.30 27.12 -5.28
CA LYS A 326 -10.86 26.21 -4.29
C LYS A 326 -10.76 24.78 -4.80
N GLN A 327 -10.31 23.87 -3.94
CA GLN A 327 -10.20 22.46 -4.28
C GLN A 327 -11.57 21.75 -4.35
N SER A 328 -12.49 22.10 -3.44
CA SER A 328 -13.82 21.50 -3.39
C SER A 328 -14.93 22.54 -3.14
N VAL A 329 -16.14 22.18 -3.56
CA VAL A 329 -17.39 22.89 -3.24
C VAL A 329 -18.40 21.88 -2.74
N GLU A 330 -18.89 22.06 -1.51
CA GLU A 330 -19.94 21.19 -0.96
C GLU A 330 -21.31 21.56 -1.56
N PHE A 331 -22.08 20.56 -1.99
CA PHE A 331 -23.44 20.74 -2.47
C PHE A 331 -24.44 19.78 -1.83
N ARG A 332 -25.72 20.14 -1.90
CA ARG A 332 -26.86 19.26 -1.59
C ARG A 332 -27.55 18.89 -2.90
N GLU A 333 -27.92 17.62 -3.09
CA GLU A 333 -28.53 17.13 -4.34
C GLU A 333 -29.70 17.96 -4.88
N LYS A 334 -30.51 18.55 -3.99
CA LYS A 334 -31.68 19.35 -4.39
C LYS A 334 -31.32 20.74 -4.94
N ASN A 335 -30.06 21.15 -4.84
CA ASN A 335 -29.58 22.51 -5.09
C ASN A 335 -28.42 22.55 -6.09
N PHE A 336 -28.24 21.52 -6.92
CA PHE A 336 -27.18 21.47 -7.93
C PHE A 336 -27.76 21.87 -9.28
N LEU A 337 -27.33 23.02 -9.81
CA LEU A 337 -27.87 23.63 -11.04
C LEU A 337 -26.75 23.85 -12.05
N ASP A 338 -27.08 23.83 -13.35
CA ASP A 338 -26.09 24.06 -14.41
C ASP A 338 -25.43 25.46 -14.34
N GLU A 339 -26.15 26.45 -13.80
CA GLU A 339 -25.63 27.81 -13.52
C GLU A 339 -24.44 27.81 -12.56
N ASP A 340 -24.26 26.74 -11.76
CA ASP A 340 -23.12 26.57 -10.85
C ASP A 340 -21.80 26.39 -11.61
N PHE A 341 -21.82 26.22 -12.94
CA PHE A 341 -20.62 26.03 -13.78
C PHE A 341 -20.14 27.28 -14.51
N ASP A 342 -20.96 28.33 -14.63
CA ASP A 342 -20.68 29.50 -15.48
C ASP A 342 -19.42 30.27 -15.06
N GLU A 343 -19.15 30.31 -13.75
CA GLU A 343 -17.94 30.93 -13.22
C GLU A 343 -16.67 30.19 -13.66
N PHE A 344 -16.72 28.84 -13.74
CA PHE A 344 -15.59 28.02 -14.15
C PHE A 344 -15.35 28.07 -15.67
N VAL A 345 -16.43 28.19 -16.46
CA VAL A 345 -16.31 28.45 -17.91
C VAL A 345 -15.63 29.80 -18.15
N THR A 346 -15.97 30.81 -17.35
CA THR A 346 -15.35 32.13 -17.44
C THR A 346 -13.88 32.09 -17.00
N ALA A 347 -13.57 31.37 -15.92
CA ALA A 347 -12.20 31.17 -15.44
C ALA A 347 -11.33 30.40 -16.45
N ALA A 348 -11.88 29.37 -17.09
CA ALA A 348 -11.20 28.61 -18.14
C ALA A 348 -10.80 29.51 -19.32
N ARG A 349 -11.73 30.36 -19.80
CA ARG A 349 -11.45 31.36 -20.85
C ARG A 349 -10.35 32.33 -20.43
N ALA A 350 -10.40 32.82 -19.19
CA ALA A 350 -9.38 33.74 -18.65
C ALA A 350 -7.99 33.11 -18.55
N ASN A 351 -7.91 31.81 -18.30
CA ASN A 351 -6.65 31.05 -18.21
C ASN A 351 -6.23 30.40 -19.55
N GLY A 352 -6.90 30.72 -20.66
CA GLY A 352 -6.57 30.17 -21.98
C GLY A 352 -6.80 28.65 -22.09
N CYS A 353 -7.61 28.07 -21.21
CA CYS A 353 -7.98 26.66 -21.26
C CYS A 353 -9.03 26.43 -22.35
N ARG A 354 -8.96 25.28 -23.02
CA ARG A 354 -9.89 24.90 -24.10
C ARG A 354 -11.10 24.13 -23.58
N TYR A 355 -10.96 23.51 -22.41
CA TYR A 355 -11.98 22.67 -21.81
C TYR A 355 -12.13 22.98 -20.33
N VAL A 356 -13.33 22.78 -19.80
CA VAL A 356 -13.61 22.73 -18.37
C VAL A 356 -13.86 21.28 -17.98
N LEU A 357 -13.16 20.78 -16.97
CA LEU A 357 -13.42 19.48 -16.36
C LEU A 357 -14.14 19.70 -15.02
N ILE A 358 -15.42 19.34 -14.99
CA ILE A 358 -16.22 19.29 -13.77
C ILE A 358 -16.10 17.87 -13.20
N ARG A 359 -15.82 17.75 -11.91
CA ARG A 359 -15.74 16.47 -11.19
C ARG A 359 -16.71 16.50 -10.02
N ILE A 360 -17.61 15.52 -9.94
CA ILE A 360 -18.62 15.44 -8.89
C ILE A 360 -18.43 14.12 -8.14
N LEU A 361 -18.05 14.24 -6.86
CA LEU A 361 -17.74 13.11 -5.99
C LEU A 361 -18.86 12.91 -4.97
N ARG A 362 -19.37 11.67 -4.90
CA ARG A 362 -20.46 11.28 -3.99
C ARG A 362 -20.07 10.01 -3.25
N ALA A 363 -20.33 9.96 -1.95
CA ALA A 363 -20.26 8.71 -1.19
C ALA A 363 -21.57 8.49 -0.44
N LYS A 364 -22.37 7.55 -0.92
CA LYS A 364 -23.71 7.26 -0.37
C LYS A 364 -23.71 5.91 0.32
N LYS A 365 -24.40 5.81 1.46
CA LYS A 365 -24.60 4.53 2.13
C LYS A 365 -25.31 3.53 1.19
N ILE A 366 -24.80 2.30 1.12
CA ILE A 366 -25.46 1.21 0.38
C ILE A 366 -26.74 0.81 1.13
N ARG A 367 -27.88 0.74 0.42
CA ARG A 367 -29.17 0.35 1.02
C ARG A 367 -29.13 -1.13 1.42
N ASP A 368 -29.77 -1.46 2.55
CA ASP A 368 -29.93 -2.82 3.09
C ASP A 368 -28.68 -3.53 3.64
N ALA A 369 -27.55 -2.82 3.79
CA ALA A 369 -26.38 -3.40 4.45
C ALA A 369 -26.51 -3.31 5.98
N GLN A 370 -26.26 -4.43 6.68
CA GLN A 370 -25.98 -4.40 8.13
C GLN A 370 -24.67 -3.64 8.45
N SER A 371 -23.90 -3.22 7.44
CA SER A 371 -22.67 -2.46 7.54
C SER A 371 -22.86 -0.95 7.28
N GLY A 372 -21.86 -0.16 7.66
CA GLY A 372 -21.78 1.28 7.38
C GLY A 372 -21.20 1.60 6.00
N ASP A 373 -21.20 0.63 5.07
CA ASP A 373 -20.50 0.73 3.78
C ASP A 373 -21.18 1.70 2.83
N ARG A 374 -20.36 2.30 1.96
CA ARG A 374 -20.76 3.34 1.02
C ARG A 374 -20.41 2.91 -0.40
N HIS A 375 -21.17 3.42 -1.35
CA HIS A 375 -20.80 3.41 -2.76
C HIS A 375 -20.25 4.80 -3.08
N VAL A 376 -18.98 4.83 -3.51
CA VAL A 376 -18.30 6.05 -3.96
C VAL A 376 -18.49 6.15 -5.47
N THR A 377 -18.95 7.30 -5.94
CA THR A 377 -19.17 7.58 -7.37
C THR A 377 -18.44 8.85 -7.73
N LEU A 378 -17.62 8.78 -8.77
CA LEU A 378 -17.04 9.94 -9.44
C LEU A 378 -17.74 10.11 -10.79
N GLU A 379 -18.22 11.32 -11.03
CA GLU A 379 -18.81 11.75 -12.29
C GLU A 379 -17.95 12.88 -12.86
N GLU A 380 -17.68 12.83 -14.15
CA GLU A 380 -16.90 13.83 -14.85
C GLU A 380 -17.68 14.36 -16.05
N ILE A 381 -17.73 15.69 -16.16
CA ILE A 381 -18.38 16.39 -17.27
C ILE A 381 -17.33 17.29 -17.91
N ILE A 382 -17.19 17.18 -19.23
CA ILE A 382 -16.30 18.03 -20.02
C ILE A 382 -17.15 19.06 -20.73
N LEU A 383 -16.88 20.34 -20.48
CA LEU A 383 -17.52 21.46 -21.17
C LEU A 383 -16.54 22.13 -22.14
N ASP A 384 -17.08 22.73 -23.20
CA ASP A 384 -16.35 23.71 -24.00
C ASP A 384 -16.28 25.09 -23.28
N THR A 385 -15.60 26.05 -23.90
CA THR A 385 -15.49 27.42 -23.36
C THR A 385 -16.77 28.24 -23.43
N ASN A 386 -17.85 27.69 -24.01
CA ASN A 386 -19.19 28.28 -24.03
C ASN A 386 -20.15 27.63 -23.01
N GLY A 387 -19.67 26.64 -22.26
CA GLY A 387 -20.47 25.89 -21.28
C GLY A 387 -21.27 24.74 -21.89
N LEU A 388 -21.05 24.38 -23.15
CA LEU A 388 -21.73 23.25 -23.78
C LEU A 388 -21.08 21.92 -23.33
N PRO A 389 -21.86 20.94 -22.84
CA PRO A 389 -21.33 19.63 -22.48
C PRO A 389 -20.91 18.86 -23.73
N LEU A 390 -19.63 18.47 -23.78
CA LEU A 390 -19.02 17.71 -24.86
C LEU A 390 -18.97 16.21 -24.56
N ASN A 391 -18.77 15.86 -23.29
CA ASN A 391 -18.72 14.48 -22.83
C ASN A 391 -19.14 14.40 -21.35
N MET A 392 -19.67 13.25 -20.97
CA MET A 392 -20.02 12.93 -19.60
C MET A 392 -19.73 11.45 -19.33
N GLN A 393 -19.08 11.18 -18.20
CA GLN A 393 -18.77 9.83 -17.79
C GLN A 393 -18.91 9.65 -16.28
N THR A 394 -19.13 8.42 -15.85
CA THR A 394 -19.25 8.09 -14.43
C THR A 394 -18.69 6.70 -14.14
N SER A 395 -18.08 6.57 -12.97
CA SER A 395 -17.56 5.33 -12.43
C SER A 395 -17.81 5.31 -10.93
N GLY A 396 -17.86 4.13 -10.35
CA GLY A 396 -18.04 3.99 -8.92
C GLY A 396 -17.52 2.67 -8.40
N ALA A 397 -17.24 2.65 -7.11
CA ALA A 397 -16.72 1.50 -6.39
C ALA A 397 -17.41 1.37 -5.02
N SER A 398 -17.61 0.12 -4.60
CA SER A 398 -18.16 -0.22 -3.28
C SER A 398 -17.07 -0.22 -2.22
N THR A 399 -17.37 0.27 -1.02
CA THR A 399 -16.47 0.14 0.14
C THR A 399 -16.65 -1.18 0.90
N GLU A 400 -17.26 -2.21 0.30
CA GLU A 400 -17.35 -3.56 0.90
C GLU A 400 -15.99 -4.27 0.95
N GLU A 401 -15.11 -3.97 0.00
CA GLU A 401 -13.73 -4.49 -0.06
C GLU A 401 -12.66 -3.37 0.03
N LEU A 402 -13.01 -2.17 -0.43
CA LEU A 402 -12.14 -0.99 -0.46
C LEU A 402 -12.41 0.00 0.68
N THR A 403 -11.41 0.75 1.10
CA THR A 403 -11.62 1.98 1.89
C THR A 403 -12.23 3.09 1.02
N LEU A 404 -12.70 4.19 1.64
CA LEU A 404 -13.25 5.33 0.90
C LEU A 404 -12.24 5.94 -0.09
N LEU A 405 -10.98 6.02 0.33
CA LEU A 405 -9.89 6.48 -0.50
C LEU A 405 -9.66 5.56 -1.70
N GLU A 406 -9.51 4.26 -1.46
CA GLU A 406 -9.25 3.30 -2.54
C GLU A 406 -10.44 3.24 -3.51
N ALA A 407 -11.67 3.36 -3.01
CA ALA A 407 -12.86 3.43 -3.85
C ALA A 407 -12.90 4.69 -4.71
N ALA A 408 -12.49 5.85 -4.17
CA ALA A 408 -12.39 7.10 -4.93
C ALA A 408 -11.30 7.02 -6.02
N LEU A 409 -10.12 6.51 -5.67
CA LEU A 409 -9.02 6.30 -6.62
C LEU A 409 -9.40 5.30 -7.71
N SER A 410 -10.00 4.16 -7.33
CA SER A 410 -10.49 3.16 -8.30
C SER A 410 -11.54 3.75 -9.24
N ALA A 411 -12.47 4.57 -8.72
CA ALA A 411 -13.45 5.25 -9.55
C ALA A 411 -12.78 6.15 -10.59
N GLN A 412 -11.75 6.91 -10.22
CA GLN A 412 -11.03 7.78 -11.14
C GLN A 412 -10.16 7.03 -12.15
N GLU A 413 -9.41 6.02 -11.73
CA GLU A 413 -8.56 5.23 -12.65
C GLU A 413 -9.38 4.64 -13.81
N ASN A 414 -10.61 4.18 -13.54
CA ASN A 414 -11.53 3.70 -14.56
C ASN A 414 -12.00 4.77 -15.57
N LEU A 415 -11.88 6.07 -15.24
CA LEU A 415 -12.28 7.19 -16.10
C LEU A 415 -11.09 7.81 -16.87
N ILE A 416 -9.87 7.59 -16.39
CA ILE A 416 -8.66 8.24 -16.93
C ILE A 416 -8.40 7.85 -18.38
N ASP A 417 -8.60 6.59 -18.77
CA ASP A 417 -8.36 6.16 -20.15
C ASP A 417 -9.36 6.77 -21.13
N ASN A 418 -10.61 6.97 -20.69
CA ASN A 418 -11.61 7.68 -21.48
C ASN A 418 -11.28 9.17 -21.62
N LEU A 419 -10.82 9.83 -20.54
CA LEU A 419 -10.33 11.21 -20.62
C LEU A 419 -9.15 11.30 -21.58
N LYS A 420 -8.21 10.35 -21.50
CA LYS A 420 -7.04 10.32 -22.39
C LYS A 420 -7.48 10.24 -23.85
N ASN A 421 -8.40 9.32 -24.16
CA ASN A 421 -8.92 9.15 -25.51
C ASN A 421 -9.64 10.41 -26.01
N PHE A 422 -10.43 11.06 -25.15
CA PHE A 422 -11.14 12.29 -25.49
C PHE A 422 -10.18 13.47 -25.77
N PHE A 423 -9.17 13.67 -24.92
CA PHE A 423 -8.26 14.81 -25.06
C PHE A 423 -7.10 14.57 -26.05
N ALA A 424 -6.89 13.34 -26.48
CA ALA A 424 -5.93 12.98 -27.53
C ALA A 424 -6.50 13.15 -28.95
N SER A 425 -7.84 13.22 -29.09
CA SER A 425 -8.54 13.53 -30.36
C SER A 425 -8.70 15.03 -30.57
#